data_AF-A0A8C9LZH4-F1
#
_entry.id   AF-A0A8C9LZH4-F1
#
_cell.length_a   1.000
_cell.length_b   1.000
_cell.length_c   1.000
_cell.angle_alpha   90.00
_cell.angle_beta   90.00
_cell.angle_gamma   90.00
#
_symmetry.space_group_name_H-M   'P 1'
#
loop_
_entity.id
_entity.type
_entity.pdbx_description
1 polymer ?
#
loop_
_entity_poly.entity_id
_entity_poly.type
_entity_poly.pdbx_seq_one_letter_code
_entity_poly.pdbx_strand_id
1 'polypeptide(L)'
;MRAPAPAPGQSQLDLRPEPEAATPGGCSLRSSSRAVPCIPGTRLDPRWRGRTFARTPASLWMASAPTTCTRARWATAGLWQPARHLPLGSRCGKSTWAMAEDRPQQPQLDMPLVLDHDLTRQMRLRVESLKQRGEKRQDGEKLLQPVESMYRLDFTQQQRLQFERWHVVLDKPGKVTITGTSQNWTPDLTNLMTRQLLDPTAIFWRKEDSDAMDWNEADALEFGERLSDLAKIRKVMYFLITFGEGVEPTNLKASVVFNQL
;
A
#
# COMPACT_ATOMS: atom_id res chain seq x y z
N MET A 1 20.98 33.09 -63.93
CA MET A 1 20.93 33.29 -62.47
C MET A 1 21.59 32.09 -61.80
N ARG A 2 22.12 32.31 -60.58
CA ARG A 2 23.27 31.65 -59.91
C ARG A 2 23.28 30.11 -59.81
N ALA A 3 24.52 29.61 -59.82
CA ALA A 3 24.95 28.24 -59.57
C ALA A 3 24.79 27.77 -58.10
N PRO A 4 24.75 26.45 -57.85
CA PRO A 4 24.94 25.86 -56.53
C PRO A 4 26.44 25.72 -56.19
N ALA A 5 26.79 25.97 -54.93
CA ALA A 5 28.15 25.81 -54.42
C ALA A 5 28.41 24.37 -53.94
N PRO A 6 29.59 23.77 -54.22
CA PRO A 6 30.07 22.57 -53.57
C PRO A 6 31.08 22.89 -52.45
N ALA A 7 31.19 22.01 -51.46
CA ALA A 7 32.38 21.90 -50.60
C ALA A 7 32.65 20.43 -50.26
N PRO A 8 33.73 19.84 -50.77
CA PRO A 8 34.33 18.61 -50.26
C PRO A 8 35.60 18.93 -49.45
N GLY A 9 35.86 18.14 -48.40
CA GLY A 9 37.06 18.25 -47.58
C GLY A 9 37.25 17.03 -46.68
N GLN A 10 37.52 15.88 -47.29
CA GLN A 10 38.19 14.75 -46.65
C GLN A 10 39.70 14.93 -46.85
N SER A 11 40.47 14.94 -45.77
CA SER A 11 41.90 14.65 -45.80
C SER A 11 42.12 13.29 -45.14
N GLN A 12 42.92 12.51 -45.82
CA GLN A 12 43.11 11.08 -45.73
C GLN A 12 44.58 10.81 -45.37
N LEU A 13 44.83 9.68 -44.68
CA LEU A 13 46.12 8.93 -44.61
C LEU A 13 47.27 9.59 -43.79
N ASP A 14 48.13 8.88 -43.05
CA ASP A 14 48.32 7.46 -42.72
C ASP A 14 49.53 7.33 -41.76
N LEU A 15 49.81 6.10 -41.30
CA LEU A 15 51.10 5.56 -40.82
C LEU A 15 51.35 5.48 -39.30
N ARG A 16 50.94 4.31 -38.79
CA ARG A 16 51.66 3.43 -37.83
C ARG A 16 53.11 3.13 -38.32
N PRO A 17 54.08 2.78 -37.43
CA PRO A 17 54.11 1.45 -36.79
C PRO A 17 54.67 1.37 -35.33
N GLU A 18 54.33 0.24 -34.69
CA GLU A 18 54.96 -0.39 -33.50
C GLU A 18 56.37 -0.98 -33.83
N PRO A 19 57.07 -1.79 -32.98
CA PRO A 19 56.95 -2.11 -31.54
C PRO A 19 58.31 -2.04 -30.78
N GLU A 20 58.34 -2.22 -29.45
CA GLU A 20 59.46 -2.95 -28.83
C GLU A 20 59.08 -3.61 -27.49
N ALA A 21 59.52 -4.86 -27.34
CA ALA A 21 59.28 -5.75 -26.23
C ALA A 21 60.51 -5.83 -25.31
N ALA A 22 60.32 -6.00 -24.00
CA ALA A 22 61.28 -6.69 -23.11
C ALA A 22 60.62 -7.15 -21.79
N THR A 23 60.62 -8.46 -21.58
CA THR A 23 60.57 -9.18 -20.27
C THR A 23 61.98 -9.77 -20.04
N PRO A 24 62.34 -10.53 -18.97
CA PRO A 24 61.71 -10.82 -17.68
C PRO A 24 62.69 -10.82 -16.46
N GLY A 25 62.16 -11.06 -15.26
CA GLY A 25 62.89 -11.56 -14.08
C GLY A 25 61.99 -11.44 -12.83
N GLY A 26 61.79 -12.42 -11.96
CA GLY A 26 62.41 -13.72 -11.71
C GLY A 26 62.45 -13.91 -10.18
N CYS A 27 61.97 -15.06 -9.67
CA CYS A 27 62.17 -15.59 -8.30
C CYS A 27 61.50 -14.80 -7.14
N SER A 28 61.09 -15.36 -5.99
CA SER A 28 61.06 -16.71 -5.43
C SER A 28 60.27 -16.64 -4.10
N LEU A 29 59.55 -17.71 -3.78
CA LEU A 29 59.21 -18.27 -2.46
C LEU A 29 59.42 -17.42 -1.19
N ARG A 30 58.37 -17.30 -0.37
CA ARG A 30 58.39 -17.77 1.04
C ARG A 30 57.02 -17.75 1.71
N SER A 31 56.57 -18.95 2.05
CA SER A 31 55.79 -19.23 3.25
C SER A 31 56.56 -18.79 4.50
N SER A 32 55.91 -18.11 5.45
CA SER A 32 56.09 -18.45 6.87
C SER A 32 55.06 -17.79 7.77
N SER A 33 54.43 -18.64 8.55
CA SER A 33 53.68 -18.36 9.76
C SER A 33 54.45 -17.54 10.79
N ARG A 34 53.70 -16.75 11.58
CA ARG A 34 53.88 -16.33 12.98
C ARG A 34 53.23 -14.95 13.11
N ALA A 35 52.73 -14.48 14.24
CA ALA A 35 52.31 -15.03 15.51
C ALA A 35 51.67 -13.81 16.22
N VAL A 36 50.64 -14.05 17.02
CA VAL A 36 50.04 -13.06 17.94
C VAL A 36 51.11 -12.53 18.91
N PRO A 37 51.03 -11.25 19.29
CA PRO A 37 51.39 -10.85 20.65
C PRO A 37 50.19 -10.25 21.38
N CYS A 38 49.82 -10.90 22.47
CA CYS A 38 49.08 -10.30 23.59
C CYS A 38 50.07 -9.52 24.45
N ILE A 39 49.81 -8.24 24.76
CA ILE A 39 50.27 -7.61 26.01
C ILE A 39 49.21 -6.54 26.45
N PRO A 40 49.23 -5.99 27.68
CA PRO A 40 48.36 -6.37 28.78
C PRO A 40 47.48 -5.20 29.27
N GLY A 41 46.57 -5.49 30.20
CA GLY A 41 45.64 -4.53 30.77
C GLY A 41 46.22 -3.57 31.80
N THR A 42 45.54 -2.42 31.90
CA THR A 42 45.33 -1.53 33.07
C THR A 42 44.30 -0.50 32.59
N ARG A 43 43.45 0.13 33.40
CA ARG A 43 42.90 -0.04 34.73
C ARG A 43 41.73 0.98 34.73
N LEU A 44 40.60 0.59 35.32
CA LEU A 44 39.36 1.37 35.42
C LEU A 44 39.56 2.77 36.02
N ASP A 45 38.76 3.75 35.56
CA ASP A 45 38.34 4.90 36.38
C ASP A 45 36.80 5.08 36.28
N PRO A 46 36.05 5.18 37.39
CA PRO A 46 34.61 5.07 37.41
C PRO A 46 33.93 6.42 37.67
N ARG A 47 33.27 6.98 36.66
CA ARG A 47 32.19 7.95 36.82
C ARG A 47 31.08 7.60 35.84
N TRP A 48 29.83 7.87 36.23
CA TRP A 48 28.57 7.46 35.60
C TRP A 48 27.99 6.13 36.12
N ARG A 49 27.68 6.12 37.42
CA ARG A 49 26.70 5.21 38.02
C ARG A 49 25.44 6.02 38.29
N GLY A 50 24.31 5.69 37.66
CA GLY A 50 23.03 6.32 37.99
C GLY A 50 21.92 6.21 36.94
N ARG A 51 21.37 5.01 36.72
CA ARG A 51 19.90 4.76 36.73
C ARG A 51 19.60 3.29 36.46
N THR A 52 19.19 2.61 37.52
CA THR A 52 18.56 1.29 37.52
C THR A 52 17.09 1.43 37.10
N PHE A 53 16.69 0.74 36.04
CA PHE A 53 15.27 0.48 35.74
C PHE A 53 14.83 -0.73 36.57
N ALA A 54 13.95 -0.48 37.54
CA ALA A 54 13.33 -1.55 38.31
C ALA A 54 12.07 -2.06 37.59
N ARG A 55 11.91 -3.37 37.68
CA ARG A 55 10.86 -4.22 37.12
C ARG A 55 9.46 -3.90 37.65
N THR A 56 8.50 -4.30 36.82
CA THR A 56 7.08 -4.63 37.07
C THR A 56 6.76 -5.16 38.48
N PRO A 57 5.49 -5.02 38.89
CA PRO A 57 4.69 -6.24 38.92
C PRO A 57 3.30 -6.11 38.28
N ALA A 58 2.85 -7.26 37.80
CA ALA A 58 1.50 -7.55 37.34
C ALA A 58 0.54 -7.78 38.51
N SER A 59 -0.75 -7.85 38.15
CA SER A 59 -1.91 -8.40 38.89
C SER A 59 -2.69 -7.40 39.75
N LEU A 60 -3.89 -7.02 39.28
CA LEU A 60 -5.15 -7.50 39.86
C LEU A 60 -6.32 -7.00 38.99
N TRP A 61 -6.86 -7.91 38.17
CA TRP A 61 -8.22 -7.82 37.66
C TRP A 61 -9.11 -8.59 38.64
N MET A 62 -10.13 -7.94 39.20
CA MET A 62 -11.36 -8.62 39.60
C MET A 62 -12.54 -7.64 39.54
N ALA A 63 -13.47 -8.01 38.66
CA ALA A 63 -14.92 -8.01 38.79
C ALA A 63 -15.61 -6.87 39.56
N SER A 64 -16.52 -6.18 38.86
CA SER A 64 -17.89 -5.94 39.36
C SER A 64 -18.85 -5.68 38.21
N ALA A 65 -19.94 -6.45 38.23
CA ALA A 65 -21.02 -6.53 37.26
C ALA A 65 -21.90 -5.26 37.19
N PRO A 66 -22.70 -5.10 36.12
CA PRO A 66 -23.62 -3.97 35.96
C PRO A 66 -24.84 -4.08 36.88
N THR A 67 -25.14 -2.98 37.57
CA THR A 67 -26.28 -2.85 38.48
C THR A 67 -27.48 -2.23 37.76
N THR A 68 -28.62 -2.92 37.91
CA THR A 68 -30.02 -2.44 37.83
C THR A 68 -30.60 -2.05 36.47
N CYS A 69 -31.28 -3.04 35.89
CA CYS A 69 -32.38 -2.90 34.96
C CYS A 69 -33.65 -2.46 35.72
N THR A 70 -34.23 -1.32 35.37
CA THR A 70 -35.48 -0.84 35.97
C THR A 70 -36.67 -1.56 35.36
N ARG A 71 -37.35 -2.30 36.24
CA ARG A 71 -38.61 -3.01 36.05
C ARG A 71 -39.76 -2.01 35.88
N ALA A 72 -40.38 -1.95 34.71
CA ALA A 72 -41.75 -1.43 34.57
C ALA A 72 -42.71 -2.62 34.43
N ARG A 73 -43.53 -2.77 35.47
CA ARG A 73 -44.52 -3.84 35.66
C ARG A 73 -45.89 -3.19 35.50
N TRP A 74 -46.66 -3.62 34.50
CA TRP A 74 -48.11 -3.40 34.47
C TRP A 74 -48.77 -4.72 34.08
N ALA A 75 -49.34 -5.38 35.09
CA ALA A 75 -50.50 -6.28 34.98
C ALA A 75 -51.65 -5.47 35.64
N THR A 76 -52.92 -5.48 35.24
CA THR A 76 -53.91 -6.55 35.03
C THR A 76 -55.16 -5.80 34.53
N ALA A 77 -55.97 -6.26 33.58
CA ALA A 77 -57.15 -7.12 33.75
C ALA A 77 -57.87 -7.06 32.37
N GLY A 78 -58.38 -8.12 31.76
CA GLY A 78 -59.29 -9.10 32.33
C GLY A 78 -60.73 -8.67 32.04
N LEU A 79 -61.23 -8.91 30.82
CA LEU A 79 -62.66 -8.95 30.49
C LEU A 79 -62.89 -9.87 29.26
N TRP A 80 -63.36 -11.08 29.56
CA TRP A 80 -64.25 -11.91 28.73
C TRP A 80 -65.50 -11.09 28.35
N GLN A 81 -66.24 -11.22 27.24
CA GLN A 81 -66.65 -12.28 26.29
C GLN A 81 -67.57 -11.56 25.23
N PRO A 82 -68.29 -12.19 24.26
CA PRO A 82 -68.10 -13.43 23.51
C PRO A 82 -68.22 -13.24 21.98
N ALA A 83 -68.06 -14.35 21.25
CA ALA A 83 -68.19 -14.50 19.80
C ALA A 83 -69.57 -14.14 19.21
N ARG A 84 -69.60 -13.75 17.93
CA ARG A 84 -70.32 -14.44 16.83
C ARG A 84 -70.12 -13.73 15.47
N HIS A 85 -70.28 -14.55 14.43
CA HIS A 85 -70.58 -14.22 13.02
C HIS A 85 -69.39 -14.16 12.04
N LEU A 86 -69.05 -15.34 11.50
CA LEU A 86 -68.57 -15.50 10.12
C LEU A 86 -69.60 -14.91 9.14
N PRO A 87 -69.13 -14.35 8.01
CA PRO A 87 -69.53 -14.99 6.78
C PRO A 87 -68.35 -15.27 5.83
N LEU A 88 -68.53 -16.39 5.14
CA LEU A 88 -67.78 -16.85 3.99
C LEU A 88 -67.83 -15.78 2.89
N GLY A 89 -66.67 -15.33 2.43
CA GLY A 89 -66.55 -14.33 1.37
C GLY A 89 -65.21 -14.43 0.66
N SER A 90 -65.17 -15.28 -0.38
CA SER A 90 -64.12 -15.29 -1.40
C SER A 90 -63.75 -13.87 -1.83
N ARG A 91 -62.46 -13.51 -1.69
CA ARG A 91 -61.87 -12.49 -2.55
C ARG A 91 -60.40 -12.78 -2.80
N CYS A 92 -60.16 -13.29 -4.00
CA CYS A 92 -58.89 -13.24 -4.71
C CYS A 92 -58.28 -11.84 -4.59
N GLY A 93 -57.02 -11.76 -4.14
CA GLY A 93 -56.41 -10.47 -3.83
C GLY A 93 -54.91 -10.56 -3.57
N LYS A 94 -54.15 -10.73 -4.67
CA LYS A 94 -52.81 -10.17 -4.90
C LYS A 94 -51.76 -10.49 -3.83
N SER A 95 -50.94 -11.49 -4.14
CA SER A 95 -49.60 -11.61 -3.57
C SER A 95 -48.88 -10.27 -3.74
N THR A 96 -48.67 -9.59 -2.62
CA THR A 96 -47.80 -8.42 -2.53
C THR A 96 -46.40 -8.89 -2.88
N TRP A 97 -46.00 -8.70 -4.13
CA TRP A 97 -44.61 -8.74 -4.52
C TRP A 97 -43.92 -7.65 -3.71
N ALA A 98 -43.11 -8.06 -2.73
CA ALA A 98 -42.12 -7.20 -2.12
C ALA A 98 -41.17 -6.80 -3.24
N MET A 99 -41.43 -5.66 -3.86
CA MET A 99 -40.47 -5.02 -4.76
C MET A 99 -39.24 -4.77 -3.90
N ALA A 100 -38.13 -5.42 -4.24
CA ALA A 100 -36.83 -4.92 -3.85
C ALA A 100 -36.82 -3.44 -4.22
N GLU A 101 -36.61 -2.56 -3.24
CA GLU A 101 -36.49 -1.13 -3.49
C GLU A 101 -35.39 -0.95 -4.53
N ASP A 102 -35.79 -0.66 -5.77
CA ASP A 102 -34.92 -0.27 -6.85
C ASP A 102 -34.41 1.12 -6.47
N ARG A 103 -33.37 1.15 -5.61
CA ARG A 103 -32.69 2.38 -5.26
C ARG A 103 -32.32 3.04 -6.58
N PRO A 104 -32.66 4.32 -6.80
CA PRO A 104 -32.25 5.00 -8.02
C PRO A 104 -30.73 4.82 -8.16
N GLN A 105 -30.33 4.15 -9.25
CA GLN A 105 -28.92 3.89 -9.54
C GLN A 105 -28.24 5.25 -9.68
N GLN A 106 -27.59 5.69 -8.60
CA GLN A 106 -26.79 6.90 -8.63
C GLN A 106 -25.70 6.70 -9.69
N PRO A 107 -25.39 7.72 -10.50
CA PRO A 107 -24.40 7.55 -11.54
C PRO A 107 -23.05 7.22 -10.90
N GLN A 108 -22.50 6.06 -11.28
CA GLN A 108 -21.27 5.54 -10.70
C GLN A 108 -20.07 5.95 -11.57
N LEU A 109 -18.99 6.36 -10.92
CA LEU A 109 -17.70 6.63 -11.52
C LEU A 109 -16.73 5.53 -11.13
N ASP A 110 -16.25 4.79 -12.12
CA ASP A 110 -15.16 3.84 -11.97
C ASP A 110 -13.82 4.54 -12.29
N MET A 111 -12.93 4.60 -11.31
CA MET A 111 -11.62 5.24 -11.44
C MET A 111 -10.51 4.18 -11.27
N PRO A 112 -9.79 3.81 -12.34
CA PRO A 112 -8.77 2.78 -12.28
C PRO A 112 -7.49 3.25 -11.57
N LEU A 113 -6.88 2.34 -10.80
CA LEU A 113 -5.51 2.50 -10.33
C LEU A 113 -4.58 2.05 -11.45
N VAL A 114 -3.81 2.99 -11.99
CA VAL A 114 -2.89 2.78 -13.11
C VAL A 114 -1.48 2.60 -12.57
N LEU A 115 -0.77 1.57 -13.03
CA LEU A 115 0.64 1.35 -12.67
C LEU A 115 1.51 2.50 -13.20
N ASP A 116 2.24 3.16 -12.32
CA ASP A 116 3.17 4.22 -12.67
C ASP A 116 4.59 3.64 -12.84
N HIS A 117 4.93 3.30 -14.08
CA HIS A 117 6.22 2.69 -14.42
C HIS A 117 7.41 3.62 -14.18
N ASP A 118 7.25 4.91 -14.46
CA ASP A 118 8.35 5.87 -14.36
C ASP A 118 8.66 6.18 -12.90
N LEU A 119 7.64 6.41 -12.08
CA LEU A 119 7.80 6.62 -10.65
C LEU A 119 8.34 5.36 -9.96
N THR A 120 7.80 4.18 -10.30
CA THR A 120 8.31 2.90 -9.80
C THR A 120 9.78 2.73 -10.14
N ARG A 121 10.18 3.02 -11.39
CA ARG A 121 11.58 2.95 -11.84
C ARG A 121 12.45 3.95 -11.10
N GLN A 122 12.03 5.20 -10.97
CA GLN A 122 12.77 6.24 -10.25
C GLN A 122 13.05 5.82 -8.79
N MET A 123 12.04 5.29 -8.11
CA MET A 123 12.20 4.81 -6.73
C MET A 123 13.11 3.58 -6.64
N ARG A 124 13.10 2.67 -7.61
CA ARG A 124 14.04 1.52 -7.66
C ARG A 124 15.48 1.97 -7.91
N LEU A 125 15.68 2.89 -8.86
CA LEU A 125 16.99 3.47 -9.14
C LEU A 125 17.58 4.19 -7.93
N ARG A 126 16.74 4.82 -7.09
CA ARG A 126 17.18 5.41 -5.82
C ARG A 126 17.80 4.35 -4.88
N VAL A 127 17.17 3.18 -4.76
CA VAL A 127 17.68 2.07 -3.95
C VAL A 127 19.00 1.54 -4.50
N GLU A 128 19.09 1.37 -5.82
CA GLU A 128 20.31 0.90 -6.48
C GLU A 128 21.45 1.91 -6.34
N SER A 129 21.19 3.20 -6.52
CA SER A 129 22.17 4.26 -6.36
C SER A 129 22.74 4.31 -4.93
N LEU A 130 21.90 4.14 -3.90
CA LEU A 130 22.36 4.08 -2.52
C LEU A 130 23.28 2.89 -2.28
N LYS A 131 22.93 1.71 -2.82
CA LYS A 131 23.76 0.50 -2.72
C LYS A 131 25.09 0.67 -3.45
N GLN A 132 25.09 1.21 -4.66
CA GLN A 132 26.30 1.41 -5.46
C GLN A 132 27.27 2.41 -4.82
N ARG A 133 26.74 3.47 -4.20
CA ARG A 133 27.56 4.51 -3.55
C ARG A 133 27.94 4.19 -2.11
N GLY A 134 27.35 3.15 -1.51
CA GLY A 134 27.50 2.84 -0.09
C GLY A 134 26.91 3.91 0.84
N GLU A 135 25.96 4.70 0.32
CA GLU A 135 25.31 5.78 1.07
C GLU A 135 24.16 5.23 1.92
N LYS A 136 23.90 5.89 3.06
CA LYS A 136 22.72 5.60 3.87
C LYS A 136 21.51 6.33 3.30
N ARG A 137 20.35 5.68 3.38
CA ARG A 137 19.05 6.35 3.14
C ARG A 137 18.86 7.53 4.09
N GLN A 138 18.05 8.49 3.68
CA GLN A 138 17.62 9.57 4.56
C GLN A 138 16.82 8.99 5.73
N ASP A 139 16.85 9.68 6.87
CA ASP A 139 16.11 9.23 8.04
C ASP A 139 14.60 9.25 7.76
N GLY A 140 13.92 8.15 8.09
CA GLY A 140 12.50 7.94 7.77
C GLY A 140 12.17 7.67 6.29
N GLU A 141 13.13 7.67 5.36
CA GLU A 141 12.91 7.42 3.93
C GLU A 141 12.34 6.01 3.68
N LYS A 142 11.23 5.97 2.95
CA LYS A 142 10.60 4.74 2.46
C LYS A 142 11.23 4.36 1.13
N LEU A 143 12.09 3.35 1.19
CA LEU A 143 12.65 2.70 0.02
C LEU A 143 11.64 1.68 -0.55
N LEU A 144 11.48 1.69 -1.87
CA LEU A 144 10.60 0.78 -2.58
C LEU A 144 11.21 -0.63 -2.59
N GLN A 145 10.44 -1.61 -2.13
CA GLN A 145 10.83 -3.02 -2.18
C GLN A 145 10.58 -3.59 -3.59
N PRO A 146 11.26 -4.70 -3.97
CA PRO A 146 11.05 -5.32 -5.28
C PRO A 146 9.60 -5.79 -5.52
N VAL A 147 8.94 -6.24 -4.45
CA VAL A 147 7.54 -6.69 -4.44
C VAL A 147 6.53 -5.53 -4.35
N GLU A 148 7.02 -4.29 -4.28
CA GLU A 148 6.17 -3.10 -4.26
C GLU A 148 6.21 -2.39 -5.62
N SER A 149 5.08 -1.80 -6.00
CA SER A 149 4.99 -0.93 -7.17
C SER A 149 4.10 0.27 -6.88
N MET A 150 4.39 1.39 -7.54
CA MET A 150 3.62 2.62 -7.40
C MET A 150 2.45 2.64 -8.38
N TYR A 151 1.28 2.99 -7.87
CA TYR A 151 0.07 3.17 -8.64
C TYR A 151 -0.41 4.60 -8.51
N ARG A 152 -1.10 5.07 -9.54
CA ARG A 152 -1.65 6.39 -9.67
C ARG A 152 -3.16 6.30 -9.87
N LEU A 153 -3.89 7.10 -9.13
CA LEU A 153 -5.32 7.31 -9.30
C LEU A 153 -5.53 8.77 -9.71
N ASP A 154 -6.18 8.96 -10.85
CA ASP A 154 -6.59 10.28 -11.32
C ASP A 154 -8.07 10.48 -11.03
N PHE A 155 -8.38 11.41 -10.13
CA PHE A 155 -9.75 11.80 -9.84
C PHE A 155 -10.32 12.58 -11.03
N THR A 156 -11.20 11.93 -11.81
CA THR A 156 -11.90 12.58 -12.94
C THR A 156 -12.86 13.67 -12.44
N GLN A 157 -13.39 13.48 -11.24
CA GLN A 157 -14.20 14.42 -10.48
C GLN A 157 -13.66 14.49 -9.05
N GLN A 158 -13.61 15.68 -8.44
CA GLN A 158 -13.02 15.86 -7.10
C GLN A 158 -14.04 16.18 -6.00
N GLN A 159 -15.26 16.55 -6.38
CA GLN A 159 -16.33 16.97 -5.48
C GLN A 159 -17.55 16.08 -5.69
N ARG A 160 -18.41 15.96 -4.68
CA ARG A 160 -19.63 15.15 -4.74
C ARG A 160 -19.34 13.68 -5.10
N LEU A 161 -18.24 13.15 -4.56
CA LEU A 161 -17.92 11.74 -4.61
C LEU A 161 -18.33 11.10 -3.28
N GLN A 162 -19.05 9.98 -3.36
CA GLN A 162 -19.25 9.08 -2.24
C GLN A 162 -18.59 7.76 -2.59
N PHE A 163 -17.67 7.29 -1.74
CA PHE A 163 -17.08 5.98 -1.91
C PHE A 163 -18.18 4.90 -1.83
N GLU A 164 -18.22 4.02 -2.82
CA GLU A 164 -19.16 2.90 -2.88
C GLU A 164 -18.44 1.59 -2.56
N ARG A 165 -17.40 1.26 -3.34
CA ARG A 165 -16.64 0.01 -3.15
C ARG A 165 -15.28 0.05 -3.84
N TRP A 166 -14.40 -0.82 -3.36
CA TRP A 166 -13.23 -1.24 -4.11
C TRP A 166 -13.63 -2.26 -5.17
N HIS A 167 -13.10 -2.12 -6.36
CA HIS A 167 -13.21 -3.12 -7.43
C HIS A 167 -11.81 -3.65 -7.72
N VAL A 168 -11.44 -4.71 -6.99
CA VAL A 168 -10.11 -5.34 -7.06
C VAL A 168 -10.26 -6.78 -7.49
N VAL A 169 -9.60 -7.14 -8.58
CA VAL A 169 -9.61 -8.48 -9.16
C VAL A 169 -8.17 -8.96 -9.31
N LEU A 170 -7.91 -10.19 -8.85
CA LEU A 170 -6.66 -10.89 -9.04
C LEU A 170 -6.86 -12.08 -9.98
N ASP A 171 -6.12 -12.09 -11.09
CA ASP A 171 -6.19 -13.18 -12.09
C ASP A 171 -5.57 -14.49 -11.54
N LYS A 172 -4.65 -14.39 -10.57
CA LYS A 172 -4.00 -15.50 -9.89
C LYS A 172 -4.30 -15.50 -8.38
N PRO A 173 -4.31 -16.67 -7.73
CA PRO A 173 -4.31 -16.74 -6.27
C PRO A 173 -3.14 -15.98 -5.66
N GLY A 174 -3.38 -15.34 -4.51
CA GLY A 174 -2.37 -14.59 -3.78
C GLY A 174 -2.96 -13.39 -3.06
N LYS A 175 -2.10 -12.48 -2.61
CA LYS A 175 -2.45 -11.36 -1.73
C LYS A 175 -1.90 -10.06 -2.29
N VAL A 176 -2.66 -8.98 -2.16
CA VAL A 176 -2.20 -7.62 -2.44
C VAL A 176 -2.58 -6.69 -1.29
N THR A 177 -1.68 -5.77 -0.97
CA THR A 177 -1.91 -4.70 0.01
C THR A 177 -1.82 -3.36 -0.70
N ILE A 178 -2.89 -2.58 -0.64
CA ILE A 178 -2.99 -1.24 -1.19
C ILE A 178 -2.83 -0.24 -0.05
N THR A 179 -1.76 0.54 -0.12
CA THR A 179 -1.43 1.58 0.86
C THR A 179 -1.50 2.94 0.18
N GLY A 180 -2.35 3.84 0.70
CA GLY A 180 -2.40 5.22 0.21
C GLY A 180 -1.16 6.01 0.61
N THR A 181 -0.82 7.03 -0.17
CA THR A 181 0.18 8.03 0.22
C THR A 181 -0.51 9.36 0.54
N SER A 182 0.12 10.15 1.40
CA SER A 182 -0.35 11.49 1.75
C SER A 182 -0.40 12.38 0.52
N GLN A 183 -1.51 13.10 0.32
CA GLN A 183 -1.68 14.05 -0.80
C GLN A 183 -0.69 15.23 -0.77
N ASN A 184 0.00 15.44 0.35
CA ASN A 184 1.05 16.45 0.49
C ASN A 184 2.39 15.98 -0.09
N TRP A 185 2.57 14.68 -0.33
CA TRP A 185 3.77 14.16 -0.98
C TRP A 185 3.71 14.45 -2.48
N THR A 186 4.80 15.00 -3.01
CA THR A 186 4.98 15.18 -4.45
C THR A 186 6.23 14.42 -4.88
N PRO A 187 6.09 13.40 -5.76
CA PRO A 187 7.19 12.52 -6.12
C PRO A 187 8.34 13.24 -6.83
N ASP A 188 8.05 14.34 -7.53
CA ASP A 188 9.06 15.14 -8.24
C ASP A 188 9.96 15.96 -7.30
N LEU A 189 9.48 16.26 -6.09
CA LEU A 189 10.13 17.20 -5.17
C LEU A 189 10.89 16.50 -4.04
N THR A 190 10.41 15.34 -3.57
CA THR A 190 10.93 14.70 -2.36
C THR A 190 10.81 13.18 -2.42
N ASN A 191 11.76 12.49 -1.78
CA ASN A 191 11.66 11.05 -1.55
C ASN A 191 10.45 10.74 -0.63
N LEU A 192 9.81 9.60 -0.87
CA LEU A 192 8.71 9.13 -0.03
C LEU A 192 9.21 8.85 1.38
N MET A 193 8.48 9.32 2.38
CA MET A 193 8.77 9.08 3.80
C MET A 193 7.78 8.08 4.38
N THR A 194 8.22 7.24 5.32
CA THR A 194 7.38 6.20 5.93
C THR A 194 6.13 6.79 6.60
N ARG A 195 6.25 7.97 7.22
CA ARG A 195 5.13 8.72 7.82
C ARG A 195 4.09 9.26 6.82
N GLN A 196 4.40 9.24 5.52
CA GLN A 196 3.46 9.66 4.47
C GLN A 196 2.61 8.51 3.98
N LEU A 197 2.87 7.27 4.40
CA LEU A 197 1.98 6.14 4.15
C LEU A 197 0.75 6.28 5.03
N LEU A 198 -0.42 6.17 4.42
CA LEU A 198 -1.71 6.27 5.11
C LEU A 198 -2.07 4.92 5.74
N ASP A 199 -2.67 5.00 6.91
CA ASP A 199 -3.29 3.90 7.65
C ASP A 199 -4.77 4.27 7.84
N PRO A 200 -5.75 3.36 7.64
CA PRO A 200 -5.59 1.93 7.37
C PRO A 200 -5.16 1.57 5.93
N THR A 201 -4.64 0.36 5.75
CA THR A 201 -4.31 -0.23 4.45
C THR A 201 -5.38 -1.23 4.00
N ALA A 202 -5.76 -1.20 2.73
CA ALA A 202 -6.71 -2.17 2.19
C ALA A 202 -5.97 -3.42 1.68
N ILE A 203 -6.38 -4.60 2.14
CA ILE A 203 -5.75 -5.88 1.87
C ILE A 203 -6.77 -6.77 1.19
N PHE A 204 -6.39 -7.29 0.02
CA PHE A 204 -7.23 -8.19 -0.78
C PHE A 204 -6.46 -9.49 -1.02
N TRP A 205 -7.13 -10.63 -0.91
CA TRP A 205 -6.53 -11.92 -1.24
C TRP A 205 -7.52 -12.85 -1.95
N ARG A 206 -6.97 -13.70 -2.81
CA ARG A 206 -7.66 -14.80 -3.48
C ARG A 206 -7.00 -16.10 -3.08
N LYS A 207 -7.79 -17.06 -2.60
CA LYS A 207 -7.32 -18.39 -2.22
C LYS A 207 -7.20 -19.27 -3.47
N GLU A 208 -6.35 -20.30 -3.43
CA GLU A 208 -6.23 -21.24 -4.56
C GLU A 208 -7.51 -22.06 -4.78
N ASP A 209 -8.19 -22.40 -3.69
CA ASP A 209 -9.40 -23.24 -3.70
C ASP A 209 -10.70 -22.47 -3.99
N SER A 210 -10.63 -21.16 -4.21
CA SER A 210 -11.80 -20.32 -4.39
C SER A 210 -11.56 -19.19 -5.38
N ASP A 211 -12.50 -19.02 -6.31
CA ASP A 211 -12.53 -17.88 -7.20
C ASP A 211 -13.04 -16.60 -6.52
N ALA A 212 -13.56 -16.71 -5.29
CA ALA A 212 -14.01 -15.56 -4.54
C ALA A 212 -12.83 -14.73 -4.00
N MET A 213 -12.95 -13.41 -4.16
CA MET A 213 -12.02 -12.45 -3.58
C MET A 213 -12.44 -12.16 -2.14
N ASP A 214 -11.52 -12.27 -1.19
CA ASP A 214 -11.70 -11.89 0.20
C ASP A 214 -10.91 -10.60 0.47
N TRP A 215 -11.34 -9.79 1.44
CA TRP A 215 -10.65 -8.56 1.84
C TRP A 215 -10.89 -8.19 3.31
N ASN A 216 -10.07 -7.31 3.86
CA ASN A 216 -10.27 -6.74 5.20
C ASN A 216 -11.37 -5.65 5.15
N GLU A 217 -12.63 -6.06 5.29
CA GLU A 217 -13.80 -5.20 5.10
C GLU A 217 -13.75 -3.88 5.87
N ALA A 218 -13.45 -3.90 7.17
CA ALA A 218 -13.45 -2.70 8.02
C ALA A 218 -12.41 -1.67 7.56
N ASP A 219 -11.15 -2.09 7.43
CA ASP A 219 -10.03 -1.23 7.03
C ASP A 219 -10.19 -0.75 5.58
N ALA A 220 -10.64 -1.61 4.66
CA ALA A 220 -10.83 -1.26 3.27
C ALA A 220 -11.96 -0.25 3.09
N LEU A 221 -13.04 -0.37 3.87
CA LEU A 221 -14.14 0.57 3.89
C LEU A 221 -13.69 1.93 4.47
N GLU A 222 -13.05 1.94 5.64
CA GLU A 222 -12.54 3.18 6.25
C GLU A 222 -11.55 3.89 5.33
N PHE A 223 -10.64 3.13 4.71
CA PHE A 223 -9.69 3.70 3.76
C PHE A 223 -10.39 4.26 2.52
N GLY A 224 -11.40 3.56 2.01
CA GLY A 224 -12.22 3.97 0.88
C GLY A 224 -12.98 5.28 1.12
N GLU A 225 -13.64 5.41 2.27
CA GLU A 225 -14.37 6.63 2.65
C GLU A 225 -13.46 7.87 2.64
N ARG A 226 -12.23 7.72 3.15
CA ARG A 226 -11.23 8.79 3.17
C ARG A 226 -10.79 9.25 1.78
N LEU A 227 -10.90 8.41 0.75
CA LEU A 227 -10.56 8.81 -0.63
C LEU A 227 -11.43 9.97 -1.11
N SER A 228 -12.70 10.02 -0.70
CA SER A 228 -13.62 11.10 -1.06
C SER A 228 -13.15 12.47 -0.54
N ASP A 229 -12.53 12.49 0.64
CA ASP A 229 -11.94 13.71 1.20
C ASP A 229 -10.57 14.03 0.58
N LEU A 230 -9.76 13.00 0.30
CA LEU A 230 -8.46 13.17 -0.35
C LEU A 230 -8.57 13.67 -1.80
N ALA A 231 -9.67 13.33 -2.49
CA ALA A 231 -9.99 13.82 -3.83
C ALA A 231 -10.17 15.34 -3.86
N LYS A 232 -10.67 15.94 -2.76
CA LYS A 232 -10.88 17.39 -2.65
C LYS A 232 -9.56 18.16 -2.58
N ILE A 233 -8.49 17.53 -2.11
CA ILE A 233 -7.17 18.16 -1.93
C ILE A 233 -6.44 18.29 -3.27
N ARG A 234 -6.36 17.21 -4.04
CA ARG A 234 -5.61 17.16 -5.31
C ARG A 234 -6.23 16.16 -6.27
N LYS A 235 -6.10 16.44 -7.57
CA LYS A 235 -6.64 15.61 -8.66
C LYS A 235 -5.94 14.25 -8.78
N VAL A 236 -4.68 14.15 -8.36
CA VAL A 236 -3.88 12.93 -8.48
C VAL A 236 -3.55 12.42 -7.09
N MET A 237 -3.68 11.12 -6.88
CA MET A 237 -3.23 10.43 -5.68
C MET A 237 -2.36 9.23 -6.04
N TYR A 238 -1.33 8.98 -5.24
CA TYR A 238 -0.44 7.84 -5.42
C TYR A 238 -0.68 6.78 -4.35
N PHE A 239 -0.52 5.53 -4.75
CA PHE A 239 -0.66 4.34 -3.92
C PHE A 239 0.60 3.50 -4.04
N LEU A 240 0.99 2.89 -2.94
CA LEU A 240 2.00 1.85 -2.90
C LEU A 240 1.27 0.51 -2.79
N ILE A 241 1.40 -0.33 -3.81
CA ILE A 241 0.81 -1.67 -3.79
C ILE A 241 1.92 -2.70 -3.56
N THR A 242 1.76 -3.50 -2.51
CA THR A 242 2.62 -4.63 -2.19
C THR A 242 1.99 -5.92 -2.71
N PHE A 243 2.74 -6.65 -3.53
CA PHE A 243 2.32 -7.93 -4.10
C PHE A 243 2.85 -9.08 -3.25
N GLY A 244 1.98 -10.02 -2.91
CA GLY A 244 2.34 -11.28 -2.27
C GLY A 244 3.05 -12.21 -3.25
N GLU A 245 3.52 -13.34 -2.74
CA GLU A 245 4.23 -14.34 -3.54
C GLU A 245 3.37 -14.84 -4.71
N GLY A 246 3.98 -14.95 -5.90
CA GLY A 246 3.31 -15.45 -7.10
C GLY A 246 2.40 -14.45 -7.83
N VAL A 247 2.17 -13.27 -7.27
CA VAL A 247 1.35 -12.21 -7.88
C VAL A 247 2.25 -11.12 -8.45
N GLU A 248 1.98 -10.73 -9.69
CA GLU A 248 2.65 -9.60 -10.34
C GLU A 248 1.65 -8.47 -10.64
N PRO A 249 2.14 -7.23 -10.90
CA PRO A 249 1.29 -6.11 -11.31
C PRO A 249 0.38 -6.42 -12.51
N THR A 250 0.81 -7.30 -13.41
CA THR A 250 0.04 -7.74 -14.58
C THR A 250 -1.19 -8.57 -14.23
N ASN A 251 -1.23 -9.15 -13.03
CA ASN A 251 -2.33 -9.99 -12.55
C ASN A 251 -3.37 -9.20 -11.74
N LEU A 252 -3.15 -7.91 -11.51
CA LEU A 252 -4.01 -7.04 -10.72
C LEU A 252 -4.79 -6.09 -11.62
N LYS A 253 -6.12 -6.08 -11.46
CA LYS A 253 -6.99 -5.01 -11.94
C LYS A 253 -7.63 -4.37 -10.73
N ALA A 254 -7.25 -3.14 -10.44
CA ALA A 254 -7.75 -2.40 -9.31
C ALA A 254 -8.39 -1.10 -9.78
N SER A 255 -9.59 -0.82 -9.29
CA SER A 255 -10.27 0.45 -9.46
C SER A 255 -11.11 0.78 -8.24
N VAL A 256 -11.46 2.06 -8.10
CA VAL A 256 -12.33 2.55 -7.04
C VAL A 256 -13.62 3.05 -7.66
N VAL A 257 -14.74 2.57 -7.11
CA VAL A 257 -16.07 2.98 -7.56
C VAL A 257 -16.62 4.03 -6.59
N PHE A 258 -17.01 5.17 -7.14
CA PHE A 258 -17.68 6.24 -6.41
C PHE A 258 -19.09 6.47 -6.97
N ASN A 259 -20.05 6.76 -6.11
CA ASN A 259 -21.32 7.35 -6.55
C ASN A 259 -21.14 8.87 -6.69
N GLN A 260 -21.73 9.43 -7.74
CA GLN A 260 -21.85 10.87 -7.90
C GLN A 260 -23.06 11.38 -7.11
N LEU A 261 -22.79 12.21 -6.10
CA LEU A 261 -23.79 12.90 -5.29
C LEU A 261 -24.33 14.14 -5.97
#